data_AF-A0AAP3EMF3-F1
#
_entry.id   AF-A0AAP3EMF3-F1
#
_cell.length_a   1.000
_cell.length_b   1.000
_cell.length_c   1.000
_cell.angle_alpha   90.00
_cell.angle_beta   90.00
_cell.angle_gamma   90.00
#
_symmetry.space_group_name_H-M   'P 1'
#
loop_
_entity.id
_entity.type
_entity.pdbx_description
1 polymer ?
#
loop_
_entity_poly.entity_id
_entity_poly.type
_entity_poly.pdbx_seq_one_letter_code
_entity_poly.pdbx_strand_id
1 'polypeptide(L)' 'SMTFTFSGSDIGVGLDRFECSIDGSSFSACDTPQQFTSLSLGAHTLEVRAVDKVGNAADTPTVFLWTIVSPPPQPQ' A
#
# COMPACT_ATOMS: atom_id res chain seq x y z
N SER A 1 -7.89 8.12 -9.12
CA SER A 1 -6.83 7.18 -8.65
C SER A 1 -6.48 7.54 -7.23
N MET A 2 -5.84 6.62 -6.50
CA MET A 2 -5.29 6.86 -5.17
C MET A 2 -3.77 6.67 -5.24
N THR A 3 -3.01 7.60 -4.66
CA THR A 3 -1.53 7.53 -4.66
C THR A 3 -1.05 7.52 -3.22
N PHE A 4 -0.18 6.55 -2.89
CA PHE A 4 0.45 6.41 -1.60
C PHE A 4 1.94 6.66 -1.72
N THR A 5 2.45 7.57 -0.90
CA THR A 5 3.88 7.76 -0.69
C THR A 5 4.22 7.25 0.69
N PHE A 6 5.15 6.32 0.76
CA PHE A 6 5.67 5.80 2.01
C PHE A 6 7.19 5.79 1.99
N SER A 7 7.76 5.78 3.19
CA SER A 7 9.18 5.64 3.46
C SER A 7 9.36 4.66 4.62
N GLY A 8 10.58 4.18 4.79
CA GLY A 8 10.91 3.19 5.79
C GLY A 8 12.38 3.29 6.14
N SER A 9 12.72 2.83 7.32
CA SER A 9 14.10 2.76 7.81
C SER A 9 14.32 1.40 8.44
N ASP A 10 15.52 0.85 8.22
CA ASP A 10 15.97 -0.36 8.89
C ASP A 10 17.19 -0.01 9.77
N ILE A 11 17.22 -0.53 11.00
CA ILE A 11 18.32 -0.31 11.95
C ILE A 11 19.47 -1.32 11.71
N GLY A 12 19.20 -2.41 11.01
CA GLY A 12 20.14 -3.48 10.72
C GLY A 12 20.95 -3.26 9.44
N VAL A 13 20.77 -4.15 8.48
CA VAL A 13 21.54 -4.21 7.23
C VAL A 13 21.07 -3.21 6.16
N GLY A 14 20.02 -2.47 6.46
CA GLY A 14 19.38 -1.51 5.57
C GLY A 14 18.16 -2.09 4.87
N LEU A 15 17.30 -1.18 4.45
CA LEU A 15 16.11 -1.47 3.64
C LEU A 15 16.52 -1.88 2.22
N ASP A 16 15.90 -2.93 1.70
CA ASP A 16 16.04 -3.38 0.31
C ASP A 16 14.86 -2.89 -0.55
N ARG A 17 13.64 -3.28 -0.17
CA ARG A 17 12.42 -2.98 -0.93
C ARG A 17 11.18 -2.91 -0.03
N PHE A 18 10.09 -2.45 -0.61
CA PHE A 18 8.76 -2.59 -0.02
C PHE A 18 7.97 -3.68 -0.73
N GLU A 19 7.06 -4.30 0.02
CA GLU A 19 6.07 -5.20 -0.51
C GLU A 19 4.68 -4.69 -0.09
N CYS A 20 3.75 -4.71 -1.03
CA CYS A 20 2.39 -4.25 -0.84
C CYS A 20 1.41 -5.40 -1.03
N SER A 21 0.34 -5.41 -0.23
CA SER A 21 -0.87 -6.21 -0.45
C SER A 21 -2.05 -5.25 -0.56
N ILE A 22 -2.91 -5.46 -1.57
CA ILE A 22 -4.13 -4.69 -1.81
C ILE A 22 -5.34 -5.60 -1.62
N ASP A 23 -6.29 -5.19 -0.79
CA ASP A 23 -7.55 -5.88 -0.54
C ASP A 23 -7.38 -7.37 -0.18
N GLY A 24 -6.33 -7.69 0.58
CA GLY A 24 -6.02 -9.05 1.02
C GLY A 24 -5.31 -9.91 -0.02
N SER A 25 -4.76 -9.32 -1.09
CA SER A 25 -3.92 -10.04 -2.05
C SER A 25 -2.63 -10.58 -1.40
N SER A 26 -1.91 -11.45 -2.11
CA SER A 26 -0.54 -11.77 -1.70
C SER A 26 0.35 -10.52 -1.76
N PHE A 27 1.35 -10.45 -0.87
CA PHE A 27 2.38 -9.42 -0.90
C PHE A 27 3.23 -9.55 -2.17
N SER A 28 3.42 -8.44 -2.87
CA SER A 28 4.31 -8.31 -4.03
C SER A 28 5.14 -7.04 -3.93
N ALA A 29 6.32 -7.04 -4.55
CA ALA A 29 7.16 -5.83 -4.59
C ALA A 29 6.37 -4.63 -5.15
N CYS A 30 6.53 -3.48 -4.51
CA CYS A 30 5.89 -2.23 -4.91
C CYS A 30 6.84 -1.05 -4.74
N ASP A 31 6.67 -0.04 -5.59
CA ASP A 31 7.46 1.19 -5.58
C ASP A 31 6.74 2.31 -4.82
N THR A 32 7.50 3.32 -4.42
CA THR A 32 6.97 4.56 -3.84
C THR A 32 7.30 5.73 -4.77
N PRO A 33 6.30 6.53 -5.22
CA PRO A 33 4.88 6.44 -4.87
C PRO A 33 4.14 5.30 -5.60
N GLN A 34 3.29 4.56 -4.86
CA GLN A 34 2.42 3.53 -5.41
C GLN A 34 1.08 4.14 -5.84
N GLN A 35 0.71 3.97 -7.11
CA GLN A 35 -0.58 4.43 -7.62
C GLN A 35 -1.54 3.26 -7.88
N PHE A 36 -2.77 3.39 -7.39
CA PHE A 36 -3.88 2.50 -7.72
C PHE A 36 -4.90 3.22 -8.60
N THR A 37 -5.13 2.64 -9.77
CA THR A 37 -6.12 3.09 -10.76
C THR A 37 -7.25 2.07 -10.85
N SER A 38 -8.42 2.50 -11.32
CA SER A 38 -9.55 1.60 -11.63
C SER A 38 -10.03 0.71 -10.46
N LEU A 39 -9.91 1.20 -9.23
CA LEU A 39 -10.48 0.54 -8.05
C LEU A 39 -12.01 0.65 -8.04
N SER A 40 -12.68 -0.38 -7.52
CA SER A 40 -14.13 -0.41 -7.38
C SER A 40 -14.64 0.60 -6.34
N LEU A 41 -15.95 0.85 -6.32
CA LEU A 41 -16.57 1.50 -5.17
C LEU A 41 -16.50 0.56 -3.97
N GLY A 42 -16.35 1.11 -2.77
CA GLY A 42 -16.30 0.36 -1.52
C GLY A 42 -15.01 0.58 -0.73
N ALA A 43 -14.86 -0.22 0.32
CA ALA A 43 -13.70 -0.17 1.20
C ALA A 43 -12.50 -0.87 0.57
N HIS A 44 -11.31 -0.31 0.80
CA HIS A 44 -10.06 -0.83 0.34
C HIS A 44 -9.02 -0.81 1.45
N THR A 45 -8.09 -1.76 1.39
CA THR A 45 -7.00 -1.92 2.36
C THR A 45 -5.68 -2.07 1.62
N LEU A 46 -4.71 -1.23 1.95
CA LEU A 46 -3.33 -1.38 1.53
C LEU A 46 -2.48 -1.73 2.74
N GLU A 47 -1.82 -2.88 2.68
CA GLU A 47 -0.80 -3.27 3.65
C GLU A 47 0.57 -3.10 3.01
N VAL A 48 1.48 -2.40 3.70
CA VAL A 48 2.85 -2.16 3.24
C VAL A 48 3.82 -2.72 4.27
N ARG A 49 4.75 -3.58 3.84
CA ARG A 49 5.85 -4.06 4.67
C ARG A 49 7.20 -3.78 4.01
N ALA A 50 8.21 -3.57 4.84
CA ALA A 50 9.59 -3.44 4.41
C ALA A 50 10.25 -4.82 4.34
N VAL A 51 11.21 -4.99 3.42
CA VAL A 51 12.13 -6.13 3.39
C VAL A 51 13.55 -5.61 3.47
N ASP A 52 14.37 -6.20 4.34
CA ASP A 52 15.78 -5.84 4.50
C ASP A 52 16.68 -6.50 3.44
N LYS A 53 17.96 -6.10 3.40
CA LYS A 53 18.94 -6.62 2.42
C LYS A 53 19.30 -8.10 2.55
N VAL A 54 18.89 -8.77 3.62
CA VAL A 54 19.09 -10.23 3.79
C VAL A 54 17.79 -11.01 3.62
N GLY A 55 16.69 -10.33 3.27
CA GLY A 55 15.41 -10.93 2.93
C GLY A 55 14.42 -11.06 4.07
N ASN A 56 14.67 -10.46 5.25
CA ASN A 56 13.70 -10.44 6.33
C ASN A 56 12.60 -9.42 6.02
N ALA A 57 11.34 -9.84 6.05
CA ALA A 57 10.20 -8.94 5.97
C ALA A 57 9.80 -8.45 7.36
N ALA A 58 9.29 -7.22 7.45
CA ALA A 58 8.73 -6.71 8.69
C ALA A 58 7.52 -7.55 9.13
N ASP A 59 7.53 -8.00 10.39
CA ASP A 59 6.48 -8.86 10.96
C ASP A 59 5.11 -8.16 11.01
N THR A 60 5.10 -6.84 11.17
CA THR A 60 3.88 -6.03 11.23
C THR A 60 3.83 -5.06 10.05
N PRO A 61 2.93 -5.26 9.07
CA PRO A 61 2.74 -4.31 7.99
C PRO A 61 2.06 -3.01 8.49
N THR A 62 2.36 -1.90 7.83
CA THR A 62 1.60 -0.66 7.97
C THR A 62 0.33 -0.75 7.15
N VAL A 63 -0.82 -0.42 7.74
CA VAL A 63 -2.13 -0.56 7.10
C VAL A 63 -2.72 0.81 6.78
N PHE A 64 -3.18 0.99 5.54
CA PHE A 64 -3.97 2.14 5.10
C PHE A 64 -5.35 1.68 4.67
N LEU A 65 -6.39 2.30 5.23
CA LEU A 65 -7.79 2.03 4.90
C LEU A 65 -8.40 3.24 4.21
N TRP A 66 -9.10 3.03 3.11
CA TRP A 66 -9.90 4.07 2.47
C TRP A 66 -11.19 3.53 1.90
N THR A 67 -12.10 4.41 1.51
CA THR A 67 -13.36 4.04 0.86
C THR A 67 -13.55 4.91 -0.37
N ILE A 68 -13.82 4.28 -1.51
CA ILE A 68 -14.20 4.98 -2.74
C ILE A 68 -15.72 5.03 -2.78
N VAL A 69 -16.25 6.24 -2.81
CA VAL A 69 -17.69 6.51 -2.89
C VAL A 69 -18.03 7.09 -4.26
N SER A 70 -19.26 6.84 -4.71
CA SER A 70 -19.77 7.49 -5.91
C SER A 70 -19.84 9.00 -5.69
N PRO A 71 -19.58 9.82 -6.72
CA PRO A 71 -19.86 11.25 -6.65
C PRO A 71 -21.33 11.49 -6.26
N PRO A 72 -21.63 12.53 -5.48
CA PRO A 72 -23.01 12.93 -5.26
C PRO A 72 -23.71 13.23 -6.59
N PRO A 73 -25.04 13.04 -6.70
CA PRO A 73 -25.78 13.44 -7.88
C PRO A 73 -25.51 14.91 -8.20
N GLN A 74 -25.26 15.23 -9.47
CA GLN A 74 -25.14 16.62 -9.88
C GLN A 74 -26.51 17.30 -9.74
N PRO A 75 -26.58 18.55 -9.23
CA PRO A 75 -27.80 19.34 -9.31
C PRO A 75 -28.27 19.41 -10.77
N GLN A 76 -29.56 19.20 -11.01
CA GLN A 76 -30.19 19.33 -12.32
C GLN A 76 -30.13 20.78 -12.81
#